data_AF-A0A7C4BH43-F1
#
_entry.id   AF-A0A7C4BH43-F1
#
_cell.length_a   1.000
_cell.length_b   1.000
_cell.length_c   1.000
_cell.angle_alpha   90.00
_cell.angle_beta   90.00
_cell.angle_gamma   90.00
#
_symmetry.space_group_name_H-M   'P 1'
#
loop_
_entity.id
_entity.type
_entity.pdbx_description
1 polymer ?
#
loop_
_entity_poly.entity_id
_entity_poly.type
_entity_poly.pdbx_seq_one_letter_code
_entity_poly.pdbx_strand_id
1 'polypeptide(L)'
;MGGLDFAIAGIFLAGILCGVIRGILGTIFDVIAILCGLAAAAFVYRGPVNVFNKFNISGTGLEVFWFLLCWLALYFGFVSLLELIRRRRGEDRTVPDRAVGAALGCVTGVILASALVVLLSVSKQSAEELAEGRVATLFARHIPGFYTWADRKGLPVPKVILQSRTYEAELAGRTRVVLSGERFSKYEGATCLACGGKVRFDGYQPGLGGAIVPKFTCTKCGRTSCGCQTYEVFHALYGKCPIEVTRAPFDTTGRCLFFDCRRFPNDTWIVPRGPCPVDNAVLPPALWKPPIARTPSPSQR
;
A
#
# COMPACT_ATOMS: atom_id res chain seq x y z
N MET A 1 4.62 -24.18 -9.57
CA MET A 1 4.80 -23.41 -8.33
C MET A 1 6.19 -22.82 -8.38
N GLY A 2 6.31 -21.49 -8.37
CA GLY A 2 7.62 -20.82 -8.38
C GLY A 2 8.33 -20.96 -7.03
N GLY A 3 9.63 -20.62 -6.98
CA GLY A 3 10.41 -20.67 -5.73
C GLY A 3 9.80 -19.80 -4.61
N LEU A 4 9.20 -18.66 -4.95
CA LEU A 4 8.52 -17.79 -3.99
C LEU A 4 7.26 -18.43 -3.38
N ASP A 5 6.48 -19.19 -4.16
CA ASP A 5 5.30 -19.91 -3.64
C ASP A 5 5.72 -20.94 -2.58
N PHE A 6 6.84 -21.64 -2.80
CA PHE A 6 7.38 -22.58 -1.81
C PHE A 6 7.85 -21.88 -0.54
N ALA A 7 8.51 -20.73 -0.65
CA ALA A 7 8.92 -19.94 0.51
C ALA A 7 7.71 -19.48 1.33
N ILE A 8 6.65 -18.98 0.67
CA ILE A 8 5.43 -18.50 1.31
C ILE A 8 4.69 -19.68 1.98
N ALA A 9 4.53 -20.80 1.29
CA ALA A 9 3.92 -22.01 1.84
C ALA A 9 4.74 -22.54 3.04
N GLY A 10 6.07 -22.52 2.94
CA GLY A 10 6.98 -22.91 4.01
C GLY A 10 6.81 -22.05 5.27
N ILE A 11 6.73 -20.73 5.13
CA ILE A 11 6.46 -19.83 6.26
C ILE A 11 5.08 -20.07 6.87
N PHE A 12 4.07 -20.28 6.03
CA PHE A 12 2.73 -20.61 6.51
C PHE A 12 2.73 -21.90 7.34
N LEU A 13 3.33 -22.98 6.83
CA LEU A 13 3.45 -24.25 7.54
C LEU A 13 4.31 -24.14 8.80
N ALA A 14 5.37 -23.33 8.78
CA ALA A 14 6.16 -23.03 9.96
C ALA A 14 5.33 -22.36 11.06
N GLY A 15 4.42 -21.45 10.70
CA GLY A 15 3.46 -20.85 11.64
C GLY A 15 2.58 -21.90 12.34
N ILE A 16 2.07 -22.87 11.59
CA ILE A 16 1.29 -23.99 12.13
C ILE A 16 2.14 -24.84 13.08
N LEU A 17 3.35 -25.22 12.65
CA LEU A 17 4.27 -26.03 13.44
C LEU A 17 4.67 -25.32 14.74
N CYS A 18 4.97 -24.02 14.68
CA CYS A 18 5.21 -23.20 15.86
C CYS A 18 4.00 -23.20 16.78
N GLY A 19 2.78 -23.10 16.25
CA GLY A 19 1.55 -23.18 17.03
C GLY A 19 1.40 -24.51 17.78
N VAL A 20 1.68 -25.63 17.11
CA VAL A 20 1.68 -26.97 17.72
C VAL A 20 2.70 -27.08 18.86
N ILE A 21 3.92 -26.57 18.64
CA ILE A 21 5.02 -26.64 19.62
C ILE A 21 4.76 -25.75 20.83
N ARG A 22 4.18 -24.56 20.61
CA ARG A 22 4.04 -23.54 21.66
C ARG A 22 2.73 -23.63 22.45
N GLY A 23 1.71 -24.30 21.90
CA GLY A 23 0.38 -24.40 22.50
C GLY A 23 -0.44 -23.12 22.31
N ILE A 24 -1.66 -23.08 22.86
CA ILE A 24 -2.62 -21.97 22.73
C ILE A 24 -2.00 -20.68 23.29
N LEU A 25 -1.61 -20.69 24.56
CA LEU A 25 -1.13 -19.49 25.26
C LEU A 25 0.12 -18.91 24.59
N GLY A 26 1.06 -19.77 24.20
CA GLY A 26 2.25 -19.35 23.48
C GLY A 26 1.92 -18.72 22.12
N THR A 27 0.94 -19.28 21.40
CA THR A 27 0.53 -18.74 20.10
C THR A 27 -0.24 -17.43 20.23
N ILE A 28 -1.09 -17.28 21.26
CA ILE A 28 -1.75 -16.01 21.57
C ILE A 28 -0.70 -14.93 21.85
N PHE A 29 0.33 -15.24 22.64
CA PHE A 29 1.42 -14.31 22.90
C PHE A 29 2.20 -13.96 21.63
N ASP A 30 2.42 -14.91 20.73
CA ASP A 30 3.05 -14.63 19.44
C ASP A 30 2.20 -13.70 18.57
N VAL A 31 0.89 -13.92 18.49
CA VAL A 31 -0.01 -13.04 17.74
C VAL A 31 0.00 -11.63 18.33
N ILE A 32 -0.10 -11.50 19.67
CA ILE A 32 -0.03 -10.21 20.35
C ILE A 32 1.33 -9.55 20.08
N ALA A 33 2.43 -10.28 20.21
CA ALA A 33 3.77 -9.77 19.98
C ALA A 33 4.00 -9.33 18.52
N ILE A 34 3.45 -10.06 17.53
CA ILE A 34 3.51 -9.66 16.12
C ILE A 34 2.74 -8.36 15.92
N LEU A 35 1.52 -8.25 16.46
CA LEU A 35 0.68 -7.06 16.30
C LEU A 35 1.30 -5.84 17.00
N CYS A 36 1.74 -5.99 18.26
CA CYS A 36 2.42 -4.94 19.02
C CYS A 36 3.75 -4.55 18.38
N GLY A 37 4.54 -5.54 17.94
CA GLY A 37 5.81 -5.32 17.25
C GLY A 37 5.62 -4.56 15.95
N LEU A 38 4.62 -4.93 15.14
CA LEU A 38 4.31 -4.28 13.87
C LEU A 38 3.82 -2.84 14.09
N ALA A 39 2.92 -2.64 15.06
CA ALA A 39 2.43 -1.32 15.43
C ALA A 39 3.56 -0.41 15.92
N ALA A 40 4.40 -0.88 16.84
CA ALA A 40 5.53 -0.11 17.35
C ALA A 40 6.59 0.15 16.26
N ALA A 41 6.91 -0.85 15.44
CA ALA A 41 7.86 -0.71 14.34
C ALA A 41 7.41 0.36 13.33
N ALA A 42 6.10 0.47 13.05
CA ALA A 42 5.54 1.49 12.16
C ALA A 42 5.83 2.94 12.60
N PHE A 43 6.11 3.17 13.88
CA PHE A 43 6.55 4.47 14.38
C PHE A 43 8.08 4.57 14.50
N VAL A 44 8.71 3.53 15.05
CA VAL A 44 10.14 3.56 15.43
C VAL A 44 11.07 3.55 14.21
N TYR A 45 10.72 2.86 13.12
CA TYR A 45 11.62 2.68 11.97
C TYR A 45 12.07 3.99 11.30
N ARG A 46 11.28 5.07 11.45
CA ARG A 46 11.61 6.39 10.89
C ARG A 46 12.84 7.02 11.55
N GLY A 47 13.12 6.67 12.81
CA GLY A 47 14.30 7.14 13.54
C GLY A 47 15.61 6.84 12.81
N PRO A 48 15.98 5.56 12.61
CA PRO A 48 17.20 5.21 11.89
C PRO A 48 17.15 5.68 10.43
N VAL A 49 16.02 5.59 9.73
CA VAL A 49 15.90 6.11 8.34
C VAL A 49 16.27 7.59 8.27
N ASN A 50 15.80 8.42 9.20
CA ASN A 50 16.13 9.84 9.24
C ASN A 50 17.61 10.10 9.53
N VAL A 51 18.26 9.25 10.33
CA VAL A 51 19.70 9.33 10.55
C VAL A 51 20.46 9.04 9.25
N PHE A 52 20.14 7.96 8.55
CA PHE A 52 20.80 7.60 7.28
C PHE A 52 20.53 8.60 6.15
N ASN A 53 19.34 9.19 6.10
CA ASN A 53 19.01 10.25 5.15
C ASN A 53 19.95 11.47 5.29
N LYS A 54 20.42 11.78 6.51
CA LYS A 54 21.43 12.85 6.73
C LYS A 54 22.78 12.55 6.09
N PHE A 55 23.07 11.27 5.82
CA PHE A 55 24.27 10.82 5.11
C PHE A 55 24.04 10.63 3.61
N ASN A 56 22.95 11.18 3.04
CA ASN A 56 22.54 11.01 1.64
C ASN A 56 22.25 9.55 1.23
N ILE A 57 22.08 8.63 2.19
CA ILE A 57 21.64 7.27 1.93
C ILE A 57 20.12 7.27 2.08
N SER A 58 19.41 7.22 0.95
CA SER A 58 17.94 7.25 0.91
C SER A 58 17.39 6.22 -0.09
N GLY A 59 16.15 5.79 0.13
CA GLY A 59 15.44 4.92 -0.82
C GLY A 59 14.54 3.90 -0.14
N THR A 60 13.59 3.34 -0.92
CA THR A 60 12.61 2.36 -0.44
C THR A 60 13.26 1.13 0.19
N GLY A 61 14.40 0.68 -0.34
CA GLY A 61 15.12 -0.48 0.20
C GLY A 61 15.62 -0.24 1.64
N LEU A 62 16.14 0.96 1.92
CA LEU A 62 16.58 1.36 3.27
C LEU A 62 15.40 1.40 4.24
N GLU A 63 14.27 1.99 3.82
CA GLU A 63 13.06 2.06 4.65
C GLU A 63 12.54 0.67 5.02
N VAL A 64 12.47 -0.23 4.03
CA VAL A 64 12.01 -1.62 4.23
C VAL A 64 12.97 -2.38 5.14
N PHE A 65 14.28 -2.23 4.92
CA PHE A 65 15.30 -2.87 5.74
C PHE A 65 15.18 -2.47 7.22
N TRP A 66 15.12 -1.17 7.51
CA TRP A 66 14.99 -0.69 8.89
C TRP A 66 13.64 -1.00 9.51
N PHE A 67 12.56 -0.95 8.73
CA PHE A 67 11.24 -1.39 9.20
C PHE A 67 11.27 -2.86 9.63
N LEU A 68 11.85 -3.74 8.81
CA LEU A 68 11.99 -5.16 9.12
C LEU A 68 12.84 -5.40 10.35
N LEU A 69 13.98 -4.74 10.45
CA LEU A 69 14.89 -4.90 11.59
C LEU A 69 14.23 -4.44 12.90
N CYS A 70 13.56 -3.28 12.89
CA CYS A 70 12.80 -2.80 14.05
C CYS A 70 11.65 -3.75 14.40
N TRP A 71 10.90 -4.24 13.41
CA TRP A 71 9.80 -5.19 13.64
C TRP A 71 10.29 -6.49 14.26
N LEU A 72 11.35 -7.10 13.72
CA LEU A 72 11.93 -8.33 14.27
C LEU A 72 12.45 -8.12 15.69
N ALA A 73 13.20 -7.04 15.93
CA ALA A 73 13.73 -6.73 17.27
C ALA A 73 12.61 -6.55 18.31
N LEU A 74 11.57 -5.79 17.96
CA LEU A 74 10.42 -5.55 18.84
C LEU A 74 9.57 -6.81 19.03
N TYR A 75 9.36 -7.61 17.98
CA TYR A 75 8.69 -8.91 18.06
C TYR A 75 9.40 -9.84 19.05
N PHE A 76 10.70 -10.05 18.90
CA PHE A 76 11.46 -10.90 19.83
C PHE A 76 11.49 -10.33 21.24
N GLY A 77 11.53 -9.00 21.39
CA GLY A 77 11.42 -8.33 22.69
C GLY A 77 10.09 -8.61 23.38
N PHE A 78 8.96 -8.45 22.68
CA PHE A 78 7.63 -8.74 23.21
C PHE A 78 7.43 -10.22 23.51
N VAL A 79 7.86 -11.12 22.62
CA VAL A 79 7.79 -12.57 22.86
C VAL A 79 8.59 -12.95 24.11
N SER A 80 9.82 -12.44 24.25
CA SER A 80 10.66 -12.73 25.41
C SER A 80 10.03 -12.21 26.71
N LEU A 81 9.45 -11.01 26.68
CA LEU A 81 8.75 -10.43 27.82
C LEU A 81 7.52 -11.25 28.23
N LEU A 82 6.67 -11.63 27.27
CA LEU A 82 5.47 -12.42 27.52
C LEU A 82 5.82 -13.83 28.00
N GLU A 83 6.86 -14.45 27.45
CA GLU A 83 7.36 -15.75 27.91
C GLU A 83 7.95 -15.68 29.32
N LEU A 84 8.63 -14.60 29.68
CA LEU A 84 9.12 -14.39 31.05
C LEU A 84 7.95 -14.31 32.04
N ILE A 85 6.86 -13.60 31.68
CA ILE A 85 5.64 -13.52 32.49
C ILE A 85 4.98 -14.90 32.62
N ARG A 86 4.91 -15.67 31.53
CA ARG A 86 4.36 -17.03 31.54
C ARG A 86 5.13 -17.96 32.45
N ARG A 87 6.46 -18.00 32.33
CA ARG A 87 7.33 -18.86 33.16
C ARG A 87 7.16 -18.59 34.65
N ARG A 88 6.88 -17.34 35.05
CA ARG A 88 6.58 -16.99 36.44
C ARG A 88 5.26 -17.54 36.97
N ARG A 89 4.30 -17.89 36.10
CA ARG A 89 2.98 -18.41 36.51
C ARG A 89 2.91 -19.93 36.63
N GLY A 90 3.92 -20.68 36.18
CA GLY A 90 4.00 -22.13 36.37
C GLY A 90 2.91 -22.94 35.65
N GLU A 91 2.40 -22.46 34.52
CA GLU A 91 1.37 -23.18 33.75
C GLU A 91 1.98 -24.32 32.90
N ASP A 92 1.56 -25.55 33.19
CA ASP A 92 1.90 -26.76 32.43
C ASP A 92 0.97 -26.97 31.22
N ARG A 93 1.49 -27.62 30.17
CA ARG A 93 0.81 -27.78 28.87
C ARG A 93 0.07 -29.11 28.77
N THR A 94 -1.19 -29.08 28.31
CA THR A 94 -2.00 -30.28 28.05
C THR A 94 -2.02 -30.64 26.56
N VAL A 95 -2.39 -31.87 26.18
CA VAL A 95 -2.48 -32.30 24.76
C VAL A 95 -3.50 -31.50 23.91
N PRO A 96 -4.73 -31.18 24.37
CA PRO A 96 -5.66 -30.35 23.60
C PRO A 96 -5.14 -28.95 23.30
N ASP A 97 -4.21 -28.44 24.11
CA ASP A 97 -3.49 -27.18 23.89
C ASP A 97 -2.75 -27.15 22.54
N ARG A 98 -2.28 -28.31 22.06
CA ARG A 98 -1.51 -28.39 20.80
C ARG A 98 -2.40 -28.27 19.56
N ALA A 99 -3.59 -28.85 19.59
CA ALA A 99 -4.51 -28.82 18.46
C ALA A 99 -5.07 -27.41 18.23
N VAL A 100 -5.48 -26.74 19.30
CA VAL A 100 -5.93 -25.33 19.23
C VAL A 100 -4.74 -24.40 18.96
N GLY A 101 -3.55 -24.72 19.50
CA GLY A 101 -2.30 -24.06 19.13
C GLY A 101 -2.02 -24.11 17.63
N ALA A 102 -2.25 -25.24 16.96
CA ALA A 102 -2.11 -25.38 15.52
C ALA A 102 -3.09 -24.45 14.75
N ALA A 103 -4.35 -24.38 15.18
CA ALA A 103 -5.36 -23.52 14.58
C ALA A 103 -5.00 -22.02 14.71
N LEU A 104 -4.49 -21.61 15.87
CA LEU A 104 -3.95 -20.25 16.05
C LEU A 104 -2.66 -20.05 15.26
N GLY A 105 -1.84 -21.10 15.12
CA GLY A 105 -0.64 -21.10 14.30
C GLY A 105 -0.94 -20.84 12.82
N CYS A 106 -2.09 -21.29 12.31
CA CYS A 106 -2.58 -20.90 10.98
C CYS A 106 -2.74 -19.38 10.88
N VAL A 107 -3.34 -18.72 11.88
CA VAL A 107 -3.52 -17.25 11.88
C VAL A 107 -2.16 -16.56 11.84
N THR A 108 -1.21 -16.98 12.69
CA THR A 108 0.17 -16.49 12.69
C THR A 108 0.83 -16.70 11.33
N GLY A 109 0.68 -17.90 10.75
CA GLY A 109 1.19 -18.24 9.43
C GLY A 109 0.63 -17.34 8.33
N VAL A 110 -0.68 -17.05 8.35
CA VAL A 110 -1.31 -16.10 7.40
C VAL A 110 -0.70 -14.72 7.55
N ILE A 111 -0.57 -14.21 8.77
CA ILE A 111 -0.02 -12.87 9.01
C ILE A 111 1.42 -12.78 8.48
N LEU A 112 2.27 -13.76 8.81
CA LEU A 112 3.66 -13.80 8.36
C LEU A 112 3.79 -13.98 6.85
N ALA A 113 2.98 -14.86 6.25
CA ALA A 113 2.95 -15.07 4.80
C ALA A 113 2.48 -13.82 4.06
N SER A 114 1.41 -13.16 4.51
CA SER A 114 0.94 -11.89 3.94
C SER A 114 1.98 -10.77 4.10
N ALA A 115 2.64 -10.68 5.26
CA ALA A 115 3.73 -9.73 5.46
C ALA A 115 4.89 -9.98 4.49
N LEU A 116 5.30 -11.24 4.31
CA LEU A 116 6.33 -11.61 3.33
C LEU A 116 5.92 -11.21 1.91
N VAL A 117 4.68 -11.47 1.50
CA VAL A 117 4.16 -11.08 0.18
C VAL A 117 4.27 -9.57 -0.02
N VAL A 118 3.87 -8.75 0.97
CA VAL A 118 4.02 -7.28 0.90
C VAL A 118 5.50 -6.90 0.74
N LEU A 119 6.40 -7.48 1.52
CA LEU A 119 7.83 -7.15 1.52
C LEU A 119 8.52 -7.52 0.22
N LEU A 120 8.27 -8.73 -0.28
CA LEU A 120 8.81 -9.19 -1.56
C LEU A 120 8.30 -8.33 -2.72
N SER A 121 7.11 -7.75 -2.60
CA SER A 121 6.54 -6.89 -3.64
C SER A 121 7.25 -5.55 -3.79
N VAL A 122 8.18 -5.20 -2.90
CA VAL A 122 9.00 -3.97 -3.00
C VAL A 122 9.86 -3.97 -4.26
N SER A 123 10.30 -5.15 -4.72
CA SER A 123 10.96 -5.30 -6.02
C SER A 123 9.93 -5.58 -7.10
N LYS A 124 10.02 -4.87 -8.24
CA LYS A 124 9.11 -5.08 -9.37
C LYS A 124 9.20 -6.52 -9.90
N GLN A 125 10.40 -7.07 -10.04
CA GLN A 125 10.60 -8.44 -10.53
C GLN A 125 9.93 -9.46 -9.62
N SER A 126 10.17 -9.36 -8.31
CA SER A 126 9.53 -10.24 -7.33
C SER A 126 8.02 -10.05 -7.29
N ALA A 127 7.50 -8.82 -7.48
CA ALA A 127 6.07 -8.57 -7.56
C ALA A 127 5.42 -9.22 -8.80
N GLU A 128 6.11 -9.27 -9.94
CA GLU A 128 5.66 -9.98 -11.15
C GLU A 128 5.63 -11.50 -10.89
N GLU A 129 6.70 -12.07 -10.33
CA GLU A 129 6.76 -13.50 -9.95
C GLU A 129 5.66 -13.88 -8.93
N LEU A 130 5.37 -13.01 -7.96
CA LEU A 130 4.28 -13.22 -7.00
C LEU A 130 2.89 -13.17 -7.64
N ALA A 131 2.70 -12.33 -8.66
CA ALA A 131 1.42 -12.22 -9.36
C ALA A 131 1.10 -13.48 -10.18
N GLU A 132 2.12 -14.22 -10.61
CA GLU A 132 1.97 -15.52 -11.29
C GLU A 132 1.78 -16.68 -10.30
N GLY A 133 2.22 -16.51 -9.04
CA GLY A 133 2.14 -17.50 -7.97
C GLY A 133 0.71 -17.72 -7.45
N ARG A 134 0.29 -18.98 -7.33
CA ARG A 134 -1.06 -19.33 -6.83
C ARG A 134 -1.18 -19.11 -5.33
N VAL A 135 -0.14 -19.50 -4.58
CA VAL A 135 -0.11 -19.39 -3.12
C VAL A 135 0.05 -17.93 -2.74
N ALA A 136 0.99 -17.21 -3.37
CA ALA A 136 1.17 -15.78 -3.19
C ALA A 136 -0.13 -14.99 -3.41
N THR A 137 -0.86 -15.28 -4.49
CA THR A 137 -2.13 -14.60 -4.82
C THR A 137 -3.21 -14.83 -3.77
N LEU A 138 -3.27 -16.02 -3.17
CA LEU A 138 -4.22 -16.34 -2.09
C LEU A 138 -4.03 -15.38 -0.90
N PHE A 139 -2.79 -15.20 -0.46
CA PHE A 139 -2.46 -14.28 0.63
C PHE A 139 -2.60 -12.82 0.21
N ALA A 140 -2.28 -12.48 -1.05
CA ALA A 140 -2.37 -11.12 -1.55
C ALA A 140 -3.81 -10.58 -1.59
N ARG A 141 -4.81 -11.44 -1.80
CA ARG A 141 -6.22 -11.06 -1.91
C ARG A 141 -6.76 -10.32 -0.69
N HIS A 142 -6.24 -10.62 0.51
CA HIS A 142 -6.73 -10.04 1.76
C HIS A 142 -6.02 -8.74 2.14
N ILE A 143 -4.88 -8.44 1.53
CA ILE A 143 -4.04 -7.27 1.82
C ILE A 143 -4.81 -5.94 1.66
N PRO A 144 -5.56 -5.69 0.57
CA PRO A 144 -6.27 -4.42 0.40
C PRO A 144 -7.35 -4.17 1.46
N GLY A 145 -8.05 -5.23 1.89
CA GLY A 145 -9.08 -5.15 2.93
C GLY A 145 -8.50 -4.74 4.27
N PHE A 146 -7.38 -5.37 4.67
CA PHE A 146 -6.65 -5.02 5.89
C PHE A 146 -6.19 -3.56 5.87
N TYR A 147 -5.54 -3.12 4.79
CA TYR A 147 -5.06 -1.73 4.70
C TYR A 147 -6.19 -0.71 4.66
N THR A 148 -7.35 -1.05 4.07
CA THR A 148 -8.52 -0.18 4.07
C THR A 148 -9.05 0.00 5.50
N TRP A 149 -9.16 -1.09 6.25
CA TRP A 149 -9.55 -1.06 7.66
C TRP A 149 -8.56 -0.24 8.50
N ALA A 150 -7.26 -0.49 8.36
CA ALA A 150 -6.21 0.19 9.10
C ALA A 150 -6.20 1.71 8.82
N ASP A 151 -6.35 2.10 7.55
CA ASP A 151 -6.38 3.50 7.14
C ASP A 151 -7.59 4.24 7.73
N ARG A 152 -8.78 3.62 7.69
CA ARG A 152 -10.00 4.18 8.31
C ARG A 152 -9.90 4.31 9.84
N LYS A 153 -9.12 3.45 10.50
CA LYS A 153 -8.82 3.54 11.94
C LYS A 153 -7.68 4.52 12.25
N GLY A 154 -7.10 5.16 11.24
CA GLY A 154 -6.03 6.12 11.39
C GLY A 154 -4.67 5.51 11.73
N LEU A 155 -4.48 4.21 11.52
CA LEU A 155 -3.23 3.53 11.78
C LEU A 155 -2.24 3.79 10.62
N PRO A 156 -1.04 4.35 10.89
CA PRO A 156 -0.06 4.66 9.87
C PRO A 156 0.76 3.42 9.46
N VAL A 157 0.08 2.33 9.11
CA VAL A 157 0.75 1.08 8.71
C VAL A 157 1.45 1.28 7.37
N PRO A 158 2.78 1.06 7.27
CA PRO A 158 3.50 1.13 6.01
C PRO A 158 2.89 0.16 5.00
N LYS A 159 2.60 0.69 3.81
CA LYS A 159 1.95 -0.07 2.74
C LYS A 159 2.68 0.11 1.43
N VAL A 160 2.74 -0.95 0.66
CA VAL A 160 3.43 -0.97 -0.62
C VAL A 160 2.47 -0.50 -1.70
N ILE A 161 2.72 0.66 -2.28
CA ILE A 161 1.87 1.28 -3.31
C ILE A 161 2.58 1.34 -4.66
N LEU A 162 1.80 1.21 -5.73
CA LEU A 162 2.26 1.46 -7.08
C LEU A 162 2.09 2.95 -7.39
N GLN A 163 3.21 3.66 -7.46
CA GLN A 163 3.22 5.11 -7.66
C GLN A 163 4.36 5.52 -8.61
N SER A 164 4.08 6.46 -9.50
CA SER A 164 5.11 7.09 -10.34
C SER A 164 5.66 8.35 -9.67
N ARG A 165 6.90 8.74 -10.02
CA ARG A 165 7.49 10.01 -9.53
C ARG A 165 6.73 11.23 -10.05
N THR A 166 6.27 11.15 -11.29
CA THR A 166 5.51 12.21 -11.96
C THR A 166 4.32 11.61 -12.68
N TYR A 167 3.34 12.45 -13.01
CA TYR A 167 2.14 11.98 -13.69
C TYR A 167 2.40 11.56 -15.14
N GLU A 168 3.33 12.22 -15.84
CA GLU A 168 3.75 11.85 -17.20
C GLU A 168 4.41 10.46 -17.22
N ALA A 169 5.19 10.14 -16.17
CA ALA A 169 5.74 8.80 -16.01
C ALA A 169 4.65 7.75 -15.80
N GLU A 170 3.55 8.08 -15.11
CA GLU A 170 2.40 7.19 -14.94
C GLU A 170 1.71 6.91 -16.28
N LEU A 171 1.50 7.94 -17.10
CA LEU A 171 0.96 7.80 -18.45
C LEU A 171 1.84 6.90 -19.31
N ALA A 172 3.16 7.09 -19.25
CA ALA A 172 4.15 6.23 -19.92
C ALA A 172 4.24 4.81 -19.32
N GLY A 173 3.58 4.53 -18.18
CA GLY A 173 3.61 3.21 -17.54
C GLY A 173 4.86 2.93 -16.71
N ARG A 174 5.65 3.97 -16.47
CA ARG A 174 6.83 3.95 -15.61
C ARG A 174 6.38 4.11 -14.17
N THR A 175 5.71 3.09 -13.64
CA THR A 175 5.35 2.99 -12.22
C THR A 175 6.46 2.30 -11.45
N ARG A 176 6.74 2.78 -10.23
CA ARG A 176 7.62 2.10 -9.28
C ARG A 176 6.80 1.65 -8.08
N VAL A 177 7.37 0.70 -7.35
CA VAL A 177 6.84 0.30 -6.06
C VAL A 177 7.46 1.18 -4.99
N VAL A 178 6.62 1.76 -4.12
CA VAL A 178 7.05 2.66 -3.04
C VAL A 178 6.40 2.21 -1.74
N LEU A 179 7.17 2.23 -0.65
CA LEU A 179 6.61 2.09 0.68
C LEU A 179 6.06 3.44 1.11
N SER A 180 4.78 3.50 1.45
CA SER A 180 4.12 4.73 1.89
C SER A 180 3.40 4.49 3.20
N GLY A 181 3.64 5.39 4.16
CA GLY A 181 2.85 5.47 5.39
C GLY A 181 1.64 6.40 5.25
N GLU A 182 1.35 6.87 4.03
CA GLU A 182 0.30 7.85 3.80
C GLU A 182 -1.09 7.25 4.03
N ARG A 183 -1.92 8.02 4.73
CA ARG A 183 -3.33 7.71 4.95
C ARG A 183 -4.15 8.31 3.83
N PHE A 184 -4.70 7.48 2.95
CA PHE A 184 -5.48 7.94 1.80
C PHE A 184 -6.93 8.24 2.16
N SER A 185 -7.43 7.58 3.20
CA SER A 185 -8.74 7.85 3.82
C SER A 185 -8.93 9.32 4.22
N LYS A 186 -7.86 10.03 4.59
CA LYS A 186 -7.92 11.46 4.96
C LYS A 186 -8.31 12.38 3.79
N TYR A 187 -8.20 11.89 2.55
CA TYR A 187 -8.57 12.61 1.34
C TYR A 187 -10.01 12.32 0.89
N GLU A 188 -10.80 11.63 1.71
CA GLU A 188 -12.24 11.63 1.52
C GLU A 188 -12.77 13.08 1.56
N GLY A 189 -13.56 13.46 0.56
CA GLY A 189 -13.94 14.85 0.33
C GLY A 189 -12.94 15.68 -0.48
N ALA A 190 -11.89 15.09 -1.04
CA ALA A 190 -11.03 15.77 -2.02
C ALA A 190 -11.84 16.18 -3.27
N THR A 191 -11.32 17.17 -3.99
CA THR A 191 -12.02 17.87 -5.06
C THR A 191 -11.64 17.27 -6.41
N CYS A 192 -12.64 16.77 -7.14
CA CYS A 192 -12.47 16.16 -8.46
C CYS A 192 -12.05 17.19 -9.52
N LEU A 193 -10.98 16.90 -10.26
CA LEU A 193 -10.48 17.77 -11.34
C LEU A 193 -11.53 18.01 -12.44
N ALA A 194 -12.40 17.04 -12.69
CA ALA A 194 -13.34 17.08 -13.82
C ALA A 194 -14.54 18.00 -13.59
N CYS A 195 -15.09 18.02 -12.38
CA CYS A 195 -16.40 18.61 -12.11
C CYS A 195 -16.49 19.43 -10.82
N GLY A 196 -15.39 19.52 -10.06
CA GLY A 196 -15.34 20.17 -8.74
C GLY A 196 -16.12 19.43 -7.64
N GLY A 197 -16.71 18.27 -7.94
CA GLY A 197 -17.43 17.45 -6.98
C GLY A 197 -16.48 16.80 -5.97
N LYS A 198 -17.04 16.37 -4.83
CA LYS A 198 -16.29 15.68 -3.78
C LYS A 198 -16.07 14.20 -4.15
N VAL A 199 -14.95 13.62 -3.73
CA VAL A 199 -14.67 12.20 -3.92
C VAL A 199 -14.86 11.41 -2.63
N ARG A 200 -15.26 10.15 -2.77
CA ARG A 200 -15.28 9.16 -1.71
C ARG A 200 -14.08 8.24 -1.84
N PHE A 201 -13.48 7.85 -0.71
CA PHE A 201 -12.46 6.82 -0.68
C PHE A 201 -13.10 5.42 -0.58
N ASP A 202 -13.00 4.64 -1.65
CA ASP A 202 -13.60 3.30 -1.73
C ASP A 202 -12.71 2.20 -1.13
N GLY A 203 -11.53 2.57 -0.63
CA GLY A 203 -10.52 1.63 -0.12
C GLY A 203 -9.41 1.36 -1.12
N TYR A 204 -8.71 0.26 -0.91
CA TYR A 204 -7.62 -0.18 -1.77
C TYR A 204 -8.05 -1.29 -2.73
N GLN A 205 -7.44 -1.31 -3.91
CA GLN A 205 -7.53 -2.38 -4.89
C GLN A 205 -6.20 -3.14 -4.98
N PRO A 206 -6.23 -4.45 -5.29
CA PRO A 206 -5.03 -5.21 -5.59
C PRO A 206 -4.21 -4.56 -6.71
N GLY A 207 -2.90 -4.51 -6.52
CA GLY A 207 -1.92 -4.08 -7.50
C GLY A 207 -1.11 -5.27 -8.02
N LEU A 208 0.15 -5.02 -8.33
CA LEU A 208 1.13 -6.03 -8.76
C LEU A 208 1.70 -6.73 -7.51
N GLY A 209 1.60 -8.06 -7.45
CA GLY A 209 1.95 -8.83 -6.27
C GLY A 209 1.10 -8.43 -5.05
N GLY A 210 1.76 -8.10 -3.95
CA GLY A 210 1.19 -7.55 -2.72
C GLY A 210 1.08 -6.03 -2.66
N ALA A 211 1.43 -5.32 -3.74
CA ALA A 211 1.22 -3.88 -3.82
C ALA A 211 -0.27 -3.54 -3.90
N ILE A 212 -0.66 -2.36 -3.43
CA ILE A 212 -2.04 -1.89 -3.45
C ILE A 212 -2.16 -0.52 -4.12
N VAL A 213 -3.35 -0.21 -4.61
CA VAL A 213 -3.66 1.08 -5.25
C VAL A 213 -4.90 1.68 -4.57
N PRO A 214 -4.86 2.92 -4.05
CA PRO A 214 -6.06 3.55 -3.50
C PRO A 214 -7.09 3.76 -4.60
N LYS A 215 -8.38 3.68 -4.27
CA LYS A 215 -9.48 3.97 -5.20
C LYS A 215 -10.35 5.09 -4.65
N PHE A 216 -10.54 6.11 -5.47
CA PHE A 216 -11.43 7.24 -5.22
C PHE A 216 -12.49 7.31 -6.30
N THR A 217 -13.73 7.60 -5.90
CA THR A 217 -14.87 7.77 -6.82
C THR A 217 -15.52 9.12 -6.57
N CYS A 218 -15.69 9.92 -7.63
CA CYS A 218 -16.40 11.20 -7.52
C CYS A 218 -17.89 10.97 -7.31
N THR A 219 -18.47 11.59 -6.28
CA THR A 219 -19.90 11.44 -5.96
C THR A 219 -20.81 12.22 -6.93
N LYS A 220 -20.24 13.15 -7.71
CA LYS A 220 -20.99 13.98 -8.67
C LYS A 220 -20.96 13.42 -10.10
N CYS A 221 -19.79 13.05 -10.62
CA CYS A 221 -19.65 12.59 -12.01
C CYS A 221 -19.28 11.10 -12.14
N GLY A 222 -19.17 10.36 -11.04
CA GLY A 222 -18.90 8.91 -11.05
C GLY A 222 -17.47 8.50 -11.44
N ARG A 223 -16.63 9.44 -11.88
CA ARG A 223 -15.24 9.14 -12.30
C ARG A 223 -14.44 8.48 -11.19
N THR A 224 -13.66 7.48 -11.57
CA THR A 224 -12.79 6.73 -10.66
C THR A 224 -11.32 7.05 -10.93
N SER A 225 -10.51 7.14 -9.88
CA SER A 225 -9.05 7.30 -10.01
C SER A 225 -8.29 6.79 -8.79
N CYS A 226 -6.97 6.68 -8.92
CA CYS A 226 -6.07 6.40 -7.80
C CYS A 226 -5.70 7.66 -6.98
N GLY A 227 -6.45 8.75 -7.14
CA GLY A 227 -6.15 10.07 -6.57
C GLY A 227 -5.55 11.04 -7.59
N CYS A 228 -5.03 10.54 -8.72
CA CYS A 228 -4.48 11.38 -9.79
C CYS A 228 -5.51 12.27 -10.51
N GLN A 229 -6.81 12.11 -10.23
CA GLN A 229 -7.88 13.00 -10.72
C GLN A 229 -8.52 13.85 -9.61
N THR A 230 -7.78 14.12 -8.54
CA THR A 230 -8.22 15.02 -7.46
C THR A 230 -7.14 16.05 -7.16
N TYR A 231 -7.52 17.29 -6.83
CA TYR A 231 -6.52 18.34 -6.60
C TYR A 231 -5.58 18.00 -5.44
N GLU A 232 -6.14 17.60 -4.31
CA GLU A 232 -5.45 17.42 -3.04
C GLU A 232 -4.57 16.17 -3.07
N VAL A 233 -5.08 15.04 -3.57
CA VAL A 233 -4.28 13.80 -3.66
C VAL A 233 -3.21 13.94 -4.75
N PHE A 234 -3.46 14.68 -5.83
CA PHE A 234 -2.45 14.92 -6.86
C PHE A 234 -1.24 15.68 -6.29
N HIS A 235 -1.48 16.70 -5.46
CA HIS A 235 -0.40 17.39 -4.74
C HIS A 235 0.37 16.43 -3.84
N ALA A 236 -0.35 15.60 -3.07
CA ALA A 236 0.28 14.63 -2.17
C ALA A 236 1.12 13.58 -2.91
N LEU A 237 0.67 13.14 -4.10
CA LEU A 237 1.34 12.10 -4.87
C LEU A 237 2.53 12.63 -5.68
N TYR A 238 2.42 13.81 -6.29
CA TYR A 238 3.42 14.29 -7.26
C TYR A 238 4.13 15.58 -6.82
N GLY A 239 3.74 16.18 -5.70
CA GLY A 239 4.32 17.43 -5.20
C GLY A 239 4.14 18.62 -6.15
N LYS A 240 3.12 18.58 -7.01
CA LYS A 240 2.86 19.57 -8.05
C LYS A 240 1.38 19.86 -8.16
N CYS A 241 1.04 21.05 -8.65
CA CYS A 241 -0.33 21.38 -8.98
C CYS A 241 -0.75 20.81 -10.34
N PRO A 242 -1.93 20.14 -10.45
CA PRO A 242 -2.39 19.60 -11.73
C PRO A 242 -2.60 20.70 -12.79
N ILE A 243 -2.91 21.94 -12.37
CA ILE A 243 -3.04 23.08 -13.29
C ILE A 243 -1.68 23.45 -13.90
N GLU A 244 -0.62 23.47 -13.10
CA GLU A 244 0.73 23.73 -13.60
C GLU A 244 1.19 22.63 -14.57
N VAL A 245 0.91 21.37 -14.22
CA VAL A 245 1.20 20.23 -15.10
C VAL A 245 0.43 20.33 -16.42
N THR A 246 -0.81 20.86 -16.41
CA THR A 246 -1.59 21.12 -17.64
C THR A 246 -0.94 22.19 -18.52
N ARG A 247 -0.36 23.23 -17.89
CA ARG A 247 0.28 24.36 -18.59
C ARG A 247 1.60 23.97 -19.24
N ALA A 248 2.33 23.02 -18.66
CA ALA A 248 3.57 22.54 -19.22
C ALA A 248 3.31 21.83 -20.57
N PRO A 249 4.11 22.10 -21.62
CA PRO A 249 3.98 21.39 -22.89
C PRO A 249 4.29 19.91 -22.66
N PHE A 250 3.35 19.04 -23.00
CA PHE A 250 3.51 17.58 -22.84
C PHE A 250 4.42 16.97 -23.90
N ASP A 251 4.41 17.54 -25.11
CA ASP A 251 5.23 17.12 -26.23
C ASP A 251 5.80 18.33 -26.99
N THR A 252 6.67 18.06 -27.96
CA THR A 252 7.27 19.06 -28.85
C THR A 252 6.24 19.80 -29.72
N THR A 253 4.99 19.35 -29.75
CA THR A 253 3.89 20.00 -30.47
C THR A 253 3.14 21.03 -29.61
N GLY A 254 3.55 21.22 -28.36
CA GLY A 254 2.98 22.24 -27.47
C GLY A 254 1.58 21.88 -26.96
N ARG A 255 1.17 20.60 -27.01
CA ARG A 255 -0.13 20.17 -26.51
C ARG A 255 -0.16 20.19 -24.97
N CYS A 256 -1.22 20.73 -24.41
CA CYS A 256 -1.51 20.64 -22.98
C CYS A 256 -1.71 19.19 -22.56
N LEU A 257 -1.30 18.87 -21.34
CA LEU A 257 -1.53 17.55 -20.78
C LEU A 257 -3.00 17.39 -20.36
N PHE A 258 -3.62 16.28 -20.78
CA PHE A 258 -4.92 15.86 -20.29
C PHE A 258 -4.77 14.77 -19.23
N PHE A 259 -5.77 14.68 -18.35
CA PHE A 259 -5.78 13.74 -17.25
C PHE A 259 -6.75 12.59 -17.53
N ASP A 260 -6.25 11.36 -17.42
CA ASP A 260 -7.04 10.18 -17.12
C ASP A 260 -6.25 9.23 -16.19
N CYS A 261 -6.95 8.39 -15.43
CA CYS A 261 -6.28 7.44 -14.56
C CYS A 261 -5.94 6.18 -15.36
N ARG A 262 -4.66 5.83 -15.44
CA ARG A 262 -4.25 4.61 -16.16
C ARG A 262 -4.78 3.33 -15.50
N ARG A 263 -4.84 3.33 -14.16
CA ARG A 263 -5.30 2.19 -13.34
C ARG A 263 -6.83 2.05 -13.33
N PHE A 264 -7.53 3.17 -13.34
CA PHE A 264 -9.00 3.23 -13.35
C PHE A 264 -9.44 4.10 -14.54
N PRO A 265 -9.30 3.58 -15.78
CA PRO A 265 -9.58 4.31 -16.99
C PRO A 265 -11.02 4.80 -17.01
N ASN A 266 -11.24 6.04 -17.47
CA ASN A 266 -12.58 6.59 -17.68
C ASN A 266 -12.79 6.83 -19.19
N ASP A 267 -14.03 7.07 -19.61
CA ASP A 267 -14.39 7.22 -21.02
C ASP A 267 -13.80 8.48 -21.69
N THR A 268 -13.38 9.45 -20.88
CA THR A 268 -12.90 10.75 -21.37
C THR A 268 -11.67 11.22 -20.62
N TRP A 269 -10.77 11.87 -21.36
CA TRP A 269 -9.68 12.69 -20.85
C TRP A 269 -10.21 14.05 -20.42
N ILE A 270 -9.70 14.60 -19.32
CA ILE A 270 -10.16 15.87 -18.75
C ILE A 270 -9.02 16.88 -18.60
N VAL A 271 -9.38 18.15 -18.47
CA VAL A 271 -8.50 19.18 -17.90
C VAL A 271 -9.07 19.66 -16.56
N PRO A 272 -8.24 20.11 -15.61
CA PRO A 272 -8.71 20.64 -14.33
C PRO A 272 -9.71 21.80 -14.52
N ARG A 273 -10.79 21.80 -13.74
CA ARG A 273 -11.80 22.87 -13.75
C ARG A 273 -11.77 23.70 -12.49
N GLY A 274 -11.81 25.02 -12.67
CA GLY A 274 -11.85 25.97 -11.57
C GLY A 274 -10.50 26.19 -10.88
N PRO A 275 -10.47 26.99 -9.80
CA PRO A 275 -9.28 27.21 -9.00
C PRO A 275 -8.90 25.93 -8.26
N CYS A 276 -7.60 25.69 -8.09
CA CYS A 276 -7.13 24.62 -7.24
C CYS A 276 -7.38 24.99 -5.76
N PRO A 277 -8.01 24.10 -4.96
CA PRO A 277 -8.27 24.36 -3.54
C PRO A 277 -7.02 24.32 -2.64
N VAL A 278 -5.85 23.93 -3.17
CA VAL A 278 -4.60 23.82 -2.40
C VAL A 278 -3.76 25.10 -2.53
N ASP A 279 -3.59 25.62 -3.75
CA ASP A 279 -2.69 26.73 -4.06
C ASP A 279 -3.38 27.90 -4.81
N ASN A 280 -4.69 27.81 -5.05
CA ASN A 280 -5.49 28.78 -5.80
C ASN A 280 -5.05 29.01 -7.26
N ALA A 281 -4.23 28.13 -7.84
CA ALA A 281 -3.89 28.21 -9.25
C ALA A 281 -5.15 28.11 -10.12
N VAL A 282 -5.21 28.86 -11.22
CA VAL A 282 -6.36 28.86 -12.15
C VAL A 282 -5.87 28.54 -13.55
N LEU A 283 -6.51 27.60 -14.23
CA LEU A 283 -6.18 27.33 -15.63
C LEU A 283 -6.67 28.50 -16.51
N PRO A 284 -5.79 29.16 -17.28
CA PRO A 284 -6.21 30.22 -18.20
C PRO A 284 -7.28 29.69 -19.18
N PRO A 285 -8.34 30.47 -19.48
CA PRO A 285 -9.41 30.02 -20.37
C PRO A 285 -8.92 29.53 -21.74
N ALA A 286 -7.84 30.13 -22.27
CA ALA A 286 -7.24 29.75 -23.54
C ALA A 286 -6.63 28.33 -23.55
N LEU A 287 -6.27 27.79 -22.39
CA LEU A 287 -5.71 26.44 -22.24
C LEU A 287 -6.78 25.40 -21.87
N TRP A 288 -7.99 25.85 -21.55
CA TRP A 288 -9.09 24.94 -21.26
C TRP A 288 -9.60 24.29 -22.54
N LYS A 289 -9.77 22.97 -22.50
CA LYS A 289 -10.32 22.17 -23.60
C LYS A 289 -11.46 21.30 -23.07
N PRO A 290 -12.51 21.07 -23.88
CA PRO A 290 -13.57 20.15 -23.49
C PRO A 290 -13.01 18.72 -23.31
N PRO A 291 -13.69 17.87 -22.53
CA PRO A 291 -13.27 16.48 -22.38
C PRO A 291 -13.19 15.77 -23.73
N ILE A 292 -12.13 14.99 -23.93
CA ILE A 292 -11.88 14.27 -25.18
C ILE A 292 -12.17 12.79 -24.94
N ALA A 293 -12.97 12.18 -25.81
CA ALA A 293 -13.23 10.74 -25.76
C ALA A 293 -11.91 9.95 -25.79
N ARG A 294 -11.80 8.95 -24.92
CA ARG A 294 -10.66 8.06 -24.90
C ARG A 294 -10.76 7.13 -26.10
N THR A 295 -9.77 7.18 -26.98
CA THR A 295 -9.59 6.12 -27.98
C THR A 295 -9.28 4.81 -27.25
N PRO A 296 -10.01 3.73 -27.55
CA PRO A 296 -9.80 2.45 -26.87
C PRO A 296 -8.35 1.99 -27.09
N SER A 297 -7.67 1.64 -25.99
CA SER A 297 -6.31 1.09 -26.05
C SER A 297 -6.36 -0.30 -26.70
N PRO A 298 -5.45 -0.65 -27.62
CA PRO A 298 -5.35 -2.00 -28.18
C PRO A 298 -5.20 -3.09 -27.10
N SER A 299 -4.60 -2.74 -25.95
CA SER A 299 -4.38 -3.64 -24.80
C SER A 299 -5.63 -3.90 -23.94
N GLN A 300 -6.81 -3.45 -24.37
CA GLN A 300 -8.09 -3.62 -23.66
C GLN A 300 -9.13 -4.39 -24.50
N ARG A 301 -8.70 -4.98 -25.62
CA ARG A 301 -9.48 -5.98 -26.38
C ARG A 301 -8.97 -7.37 -26.10
#